data_AF-A0A371DYW4-F1
#
_entry.id   AF-A0A371DYW4-F1
#
_cell.length_a   1.000
_cell.length_b   1.000
_cell.length_c   1.000
_cell.angle_alpha   90.00
_cell.angle_beta   90.00
_cell.angle_gamma   90.00
#
_symmetry.space_group_name_H-M   'P 1'
#
loop_
_entity.id
_entity.type
_entity.pdbx_description
1 polymer ?
#
loop_
_entity_poly.entity_id
_entity_poly.type
_entity_poly.pdbx_seq_one_letter_code
_entity_poly.pdbx_strand_id
1 'polypeptide(L)'
;MTPTISFKTNLVTYFKCGGVSLGVGMQHHVADGASGLHFINAWSDVGRGLDISLPPFIDRTLLRARDPPRPVFEHIEYKPPPAMKTPLQPSKPGSDTAAVSTLKLTRDQLNILKAKSTEDGNAITYSSYEMLAGHVWRSVCKARALPHDQETKLYIATDGRSRLQPPLPPGYFGNVIFTTTPVAVAGDLMSKPTWYAASRIHDALLQMDNEYLRSALDYLELQPDLKALVRGAHTFRCPNLGITSWARLPIHDADFGWGRPIFMGPGGIAYEGLSFIIPSSTNDGTLSVAIALPPEQMKLFQEMFYDI
;
A
#
# COMPACT_ATOMS: atom_id res chain seq x y z
N MET A 1 -36.39 8.04 -14.51
CA MET A 1 -35.62 7.77 -13.28
C MET A 1 -34.16 7.75 -13.66
N THR A 2 -33.42 8.82 -13.37
CA THR A 2 -31.96 8.84 -13.52
C THR A 2 -31.40 7.89 -12.46
N PRO A 3 -30.68 6.81 -12.82
CA PRO A 3 -30.12 5.93 -11.81
C PRO A 3 -29.15 6.73 -10.94
N THR A 4 -29.42 6.80 -9.65
CA THR A 4 -28.49 7.36 -8.68
C THR A 4 -27.30 6.39 -8.60
N ILE A 5 -26.24 6.67 -9.37
CA ILE A 5 -24.99 5.94 -9.26
C ILE A 5 -24.42 6.28 -7.88
N SER A 6 -24.41 5.30 -6.98
CA SER A 6 -23.79 5.48 -5.67
C SER A 6 -22.27 5.44 -5.82
N PHE A 7 -21.61 6.55 -5.52
CA PHE A 7 -20.15 6.64 -5.49
C PHE A 7 -19.55 6.13 -4.16
N LYS A 8 -20.41 5.83 -3.18
CA LYS A 8 -20.05 5.32 -1.86
C LYS A 8 -21.16 4.47 -1.25
N THR A 9 -20.83 3.25 -0.83
CA THR A 9 -21.76 2.38 -0.09
C THR A 9 -21.26 2.21 1.33
N ASN A 10 -22.11 2.50 2.31
CA ASN A 10 -21.86 2.22 3.72
C ASN A 10 -22.86 1.16 4.20
N LEU A 11 -22.37 0.12 4.86
CA LEU A 11 -23.20 -0.93 5.46
C LEU A 11 -22.94 -1.01 6.96
N VAL A 12 -23.98 -0.91 7.77
CA VAL A 12 -23.90 -1.12 9.22
C VAL A 12 -24.54 -2.45 9.56
N THR A 13 -23.78 -3.34 10.23
CA THR A 13 -24.25 -4.66 10.66
C THR A 13 -24.22 -4.76 12.17
N TYR A 14 -25.34 -5.17 12.77
CA TYR A 14 -25.47 -5.38 14.21
C TYR A 14 -25.33 -6.86 14.55
N PHE A 15 -24.54 -7.16 15.59
CA PHE A 15 -24.31 -8.52 16.08
C PHE A 15 -25.16 -8.80 17.33
N LYS A 16 -25.44 -10.09 17.59
CA LYS A 16 -26.33 -10.54 18.67
C LYS A 16 -26.00 -9.99 20.06
N CYS A 17 -24.71 -9.74 20.34
CA CYS A 17 -24.23 -9.26 21.64
C CYS A 17 -23.91 -7.75 21.66
N GLY A 18 -24.45 -6.97 20.71
CA GLY A 18 -24.28 -5.51 20.67
C GLY A 18 -23.04 -5.01 19.93
N GLY A 19 -22.20 -5.90 19.41
CA GLY A 19 -21.13 -5.52 18.48
C GLY A 19 -21.68 -4.93 17.19
N VAL A 20 -20.91 -4.04 16.55
CA VAL A 20 -21.27 -3.41 15.27
C VAL A 20 -20.09 -3.50 14.31
N SER A 21 -20.36 -3.69 13.01
CA SER A 21 -19.37 -3.47 11.95
C SER A 21 -19.86 -2.43 10.95
N LEU A 22 -18.92 -1.63 10.45
CA LEU A 22 -19.13 -0.65 9.38
C LEU A 22 -18.32 -1.08 8.15
N GLY A 23 -19.00 -1.48 7.09
CA GLY A 23 -18.41 -1.72 5.77
C GLY A 23 -18.43 -0.45 4.94
N VAL A 24 -17.30 -0.10 4.32
CA VAL A 24 -17.16 1.09 3.45
C VAL A 24 -16.64 0.66 2.09
N GLY A 25 -17.41 0.94 1.03
CA GLY A 25 -16.98 0.84 -0.35
C GLY A 25 -16.99 2.23 -0.99
N MET A 26 -15.89 2.62 -1.64
CA MET A 26 -15.75 3.93 -2.27
C MET A 26 -15.13 3.80 -3.67
N GLN A 27 -15.71 4.50 -4.65
CA GLN A 27 -15.16 4.54 -6.00
C GLN A 27 -13.85 5.34 -6.02
N HIS A 28 -12.76 4.71 -6.45
CA HIS A 28 -11.41 5.29 -6.42
C HIS A 28 -11.25 6.51 -7.35
N HIS A 29 -12.13 6.70 -8.33
CA HIS A 29 -12.19 7.93 -9.15
C HIS A 29 -12.54 9.19 -8.31
N VAL A 30 -13.19 9.01 -7.17
CA VAL A 30 -13.63 10.11 -6.30
C VAL A 30 -12.51 10.51 -5.35
N ALA A 31 -11.87 9.56 -4.68
CA ALA A 31 -10.95 9.87 -3.59
C ALA A 31 -10.00 8.70 -3.34
N ASP A 32 -8.79 9.03 -2.86
CA ASP A 32 -7.88 8.04 -2.27
C ASP A 32 -8.25 7.71 -0.82
N GLY A 33 -7.52 6.77 -0.22
CA GLY A 33 -7.75 6.33 1.16
C GLY A 33 -7.68 7.48 2.19
N ALA A 34 -6.76 8.43 2.02
CA ALA A 34 -6.64 9.57 2.93
C ALA A 34 -7.89 10.47 2.88
N SER A 35 -8.34 10.82 1.67
CA SER A 35 -9.56 11.64 1.49
C SER A 35 -10.83 10.87 1.90
N GLY A 36 -10.87 9.56 1.66
CA GLY A 36 -11.97 8.69 2.09
C GLY A 36 -12.10 8.58 3.62
N LEU A 37 -10.97 8.47 4.32
CA LEU A 37 -10.94 8.47 5.79
C LEU A 37 -11.25 9.84 6.37
N HIS A 38 -10.80 10.93 5.73
CA HIS A 38 -11.21 12.28 6.11
C HIS A 38 -12.75 12.38 6.13
N PHE A 39 -13.42 11.88 5.10
CA PHE A 39 -14.89 11.82 5.10
C PHE A 39 -15.43 10.95 6.24
N ILE A 40 -14.90 9.74 6.47
CA ILE A 40 -15.46 8.83 7.49
C ILE A 40 -15.32 9.42 8.89
N ASN A 41 -14.19 10.04 9.18
CA ASN A 41 -13.94 10.68 10.46
C ASN A 41 -14.82 11.92 10.63
N ALA A 42 -14.95 12.77 9.61
CA ALA A 42 -15.88 13.91 9.62
C ALA A 42 -17.35 13.46 9.79
N TRP A 43 -17.74 12.34 9.19
CA TRP A 43 -19.07 11.75 9.41
C TRP A 43 -19.26 11.30 10.85
N SER A 44 -18.23 10.69 11.46
CA SER A 44 -18.28 10.31 12.87
C SER A 44 -18.36 11.53 13.82
N ASP A 45 -17.68 12.63 13.47
CA ASP A 45 -17.77 13.91 14.20
C ASP A 45 -19.19 14.49 14.16
N VAL A 46 -19.77 14.59 12.96
CA VAL A 46 -21.16 15.03 12.78
C VAL A 46 -22.13 14.11 13.51
N GLY A 47 -21.89 12.80 13.50
CA GLY A 47 -22.68 11.81 14.24
C GLY A 47 -22.67 12.04 15.76
N ARG A 48 -21.61 12.66 16.30
CA ARG A 48 -21.48 13.08 17.70
C ARG A 48 -21.95 14.51 17.97
N GLY A 49 -22.50 15.20 16.96
CA GLY A 49 -22.92 16.59 17.06
C GLY A 49 -21.76 17.60 17.03
N LEU A 50 -20.60 17.22 16.50
CA LEU A 50 -19.45 18.09 16.29
C LEU A 50 -19.45 18.68 14.88
N ASP A 51 -18.89 19.88 14.73
CA ASP A 51 -18.65 20.48 13.42
C ASP A 51 -17.48 19.82 12.69
N ILE A 52 -17.50 19.92 11.36
CA ILE A 52 -16.38 19.46 10.52
C ILE A 52 -15.21 20.45 10.70
N SER A 53 -14.19 20.04 11.46
CA SER A 53 -13.06 20.91 11.83
C SER A 53 -12.17 21.31 10.64
N LEU A 54 -12.09 20.46 9.61
CA LEU A 54 -11.32 20.70 8.39
C LEU A 54 -12.22 20.54 7.16
N PRO A 55 -12.70 21.64 6.57
CA PRO A 55 -13.48 21.55 5.34
C PRO A 55 -12.66 20.92 4.20
N PRO A 56 -13.29 20.10 3.32
CA PRO A 56 -12.59 19.54 2.17
C PRO A 56 -12.26 20.63 1.15
N PHE A 57 -11.04 20.60 0.62
CA PHE A 57 -10.64 21.41 -0.53
C PHE A 57 -10.90 20.62 -1.81
N ILE A 58 -11.81 21.11 -2.65
CA ILE A 58 -12.31 20.38 -3.84
C ILE A 58 -11.92 21.14 -5.11
N ASP A 59 -10.64 21.05 -5.48
CA ASP A 59 -10.15 21.49 -6.78
C ASP A 59 -8.98 20.60 -7.21
N ARG A 60 -9.25 19.71 -8.17
CA ARG A 60 -8.25 18.76 -8.68
C ARG A 60 -7.37 19.36 -9.77
N THR A 61 -7.66 20.59 -10.22
CA THR A 61 -6.86 21.24 -11.27
C THR A 61 -5.43 21.54 -10.82
N LEU A 62 -5.18 21.55 -9.51
CA LEU A 62 -3.83 21.61 -8.93
C LEU A 62 -2.88 20.49 -9.39
N LEU A 63 -3.45 19.36 -9.85
CA LEU A 63 -2.72 18.21 -10.39
C LEU A 63 -2.81 18.11 -11.93
N ARG A 64 -3.17 19.19 -12.64
CA ARG A 64 -3.04 19.20 -14.10
C ARG A 64 -1.58 19.02 -14.51
N ALA A 65 -1.38 18.29 -15.60
CA ALA A 65 -0.11 18.26 -16.31
C ALA A 65 0.25 19.66 -16.82
N ARG A 66 1.52 19.86 -17.13
CA ARG A 66 2.02 21.07 -17.78
C ARG A 66 1.53 21.13 -19.23
N ASP A 67 1.52 22.33 -19.80
CA ASP A 67 1.18 22.56 -21.21
C ASP A 67 2.34 23.27 -21.94
N PRO A 68 3.03 22.61 -22.88
CA PRO A 68 2.85 21.21 -23.25
C PRO A 68 3.39 20.25 -22.18
N PRO A 69 2.88 19.01 -22.08
CA PRO A 69 3.40 18.00 -21.18
C PRO A 69 4.83 17.61 -21.59
N ARG A 70 5.76 17.61 -20.64
CA ARG A 70 7.19 17.33 -20.83
C ARG A 70 7.72 16.42 -19.72
N PRO A 71 7.53 15.10 -19.83
CA PRO A 71 8.15 14.15 -18.90
C PRO A 71 9.67 14.27 -19.00
N VAL A 72 10.34 14.34 -17.84
CA VAL A 72 11.80 14.44 -17.74
C VAL A 72 12.44 13.15 -17.18
N PHE A 73 11.61 12.23 -16.69
CA PHE A 73 12.03 10.91 -16.23
C PHE A 73 11.37 9.79 -17.03
N GLU A 74 12.02 8.63 -17.03
CA GLU A 74 11.35 7.39 -17.35
C GLU A 74 10.46 6.97 -16.17
N HIS A 75 9.19 6.72 -16.45
CA HIS A 75 8.22 6.27 -15.45
C HIS A 75 8.00 4.75 -15.52
N ILE A 76 8.95 4.00 -14.96
CA ILE A 76 8.97 2.52 -14.93
C ILE A 76 7.78 1.92 -14.16
N GLU A 77 7.13 2.71 -13.31
CA GLU A 77 5.95 2.36 -12.54
C GLU A 77 4.69 2.18 -13.40
N TYR A 78 4.71 2.72 -14.63
CA TYR A 78 3.65 2.57 -15.63
C TYR A 78 4.04 1.63 -16.78
N LYS A 79 5.26 1.06 -16.74
CA LYS A 79 5.70 0.03 -17.69
C LYS A 79 5.29 -1.37 -17.22
N PRO A 80 5.13 -2.33 -18.16
CA PRO A 80 4.82 -3.71 -17.81
C PRO A 80 5.74 -4.28 -16.71
N PRO A 81 5.21 -5.08 -15.77
CA PRO A 81 6.03 -5.72 -14.76
C PRO A 81 6.94 -6.80 -15.35
N PRO A 82 8.06 -7.14 -14.68
CA PRO A 82 8.83 -8.34 -14.96
C PRO A 82 7.92 -9.58 -14.96
N ALA A 83 8.07 -10.40 -16.01
CA ALA A 83 7.44 -11.72 -16.08
C ALA A 83 8.31 -12.76 -15.36
N MET A 84 7.70 -13.89 -14.99
CA MET A 84 8.45 -15.06 -14.55
C MET A 84 9.34 -15.56 -15.70
N LYS A 85 10.65 -15.72 -15.45
CA LYS A 85 11.62 -16.27 -16.41
C LYS A 85 11.38 -17.76 -16.67
N THR A 86 11.01 -18.48 -15.62
CA THR A 86 10.65 -19.90 -15.70
C THR A 86 9.19 -20.04 -15.32
N PRO A 87 8.35 -20.71 -16.14
CA PRO A 87 6.99 -21.02 -15.73
C PRO A 87 7.01 -21.80 -14.42
N LEU A 88 6.31 -21.30 -13.40
CA LEU A 88 6.02 -22.11 -12.21
C LEU A 88 5.25 -23.35 -12.69
N GLN A 89 5.52 -24.51 -12.08
CA GLN A 89 4.74 -25.71 -12.38
C GLN A 89 3.25 -25.38 -12.24
N PRO A 90 2.39 -25.85 -13.18
CA PRO A 90 0.97 -25.57 -13.11
C PRO A 90 0.44 -26.02 -11.75
N SER A 91 -0.17 -25.08 -11.04
CA SER A 91 -0.84 -25.33 -9.79
C SER A 91 -1.97 -26.33 -10.02
N LYS A 92 -2.26 -27.19 -9.03
CA LYS A 92 -3.38 -28.14 -9.13
C LYS A 92 -4.68 -27.39 -9.38
N PRO A 93 -5.63 -27.91 -10.19
CA PRO A 93 -6.94 -27.29 -10.38
C PRO A 93 -7.61 -27.03 -9.02
N GLY A 94 -7.96 -25.77 -8.74
CA GLY A 94 -8.50 -25.32 -7.43
C GLY A 94 -7.51 -24.54 -6.55
N SER A 95 -6.22 -24.48 -6.92
CA SER A 95 -5.15 -23.76 -6.22
C SER A 95 -5.12 -22.24 -6.49
N ASP A 96 -6.00 -21.72 -7.34
CA ASP A 96 -6.00 -20.30 -7.73
C ASP A 96 -6.62 -19.36 -6.67
N THR A 97 -7.13 -19.92 -5.57
CA THR A 97 -7.62 -19.12 -4.46
C THR A 97 -6.46 -18.73 -3.55
N ALA A 98 -6.09 -17.45 -3.57
CA ALA A 98 -5.10 -16.92 -2.64
C ALA A 98 -5.62 -17.05 -1.20
N ALA A 99 -4.79 -17.58 -0.31
CA ALA A 99 -5.02 -17.51 1.13
C ALA A 99 -4.69 -16.10 1.62
N VAL A 100 -5.55 -15.56 2.48
CA VAL A 100 -5.31 -14.28 3.15
C VAL A 100 -4.92 -14.55 4.60
N SER A 101 -3.85 -13.91 5.07
CA SER A 101 -3.44 -13.96 6.47
C SER A 101 -3.07 -12.57 6.97
N THR A 102 -3.31 -12.34 8.26
CA THR A 102 -2.89 -11.12 8.96
C THR A 102 -1.91 -11.50 10.05
N LEU A 103 -0.65 -11.10 9.87
CA LEU A 103 0.45 -11.43 10.77
C LEU A 103 0.84 -10.20 11.58
N LYS A 104 1.11 -10.37 12.88
CA LYS A 104 1.36 -9.24 13.79
C LYS A 104 2.82 -9.20 14.20
N LEU A 105 3.46 -8.04 14.11
CA LEU A 105 4.75 -7.79 14.73
C LEU A 105 4.59 -6.81 15.87
N THR A 106 5.01 -7.23 17.06
CA THR A 106 5.04 -6.37 18.23
C THR A 106 6.05 -5.24 18.02
N ARG A 107 5.93 -4.17 18.82
CA ARG A 107 6.91 -3.08 18.83
C ARG A 107 8.34 -3.59 19.05
N ASP A 108 8.54 -4.60 19.90
CA ASP A 108 9.86 -5.16 20.16
C ASP A 108 10.41 -5.90 18.93
N GLN A 109 9.59 -6.71 18.25
CA GLN A 109 9.98 -7.36 17.00
C GLN A 109 10.30 -6.33 15.90
N LEU A 110 9.52 -5.24 15.80
CA LEU A 110 9.80 -4.15 14.87
C LEU A 110 11.10 -3.41 15.22
N ASN A 111 11.41 -3.26 16.50
CA ASN A 111 12.67 -2.65 16.96
C ASN A 111 13.87 -3.55 16.65
N ILE A 112 13.76 -4.87 16.85
CA ILE A 112 14.78 -5.84 16.45
C ILE A 112 14.98 -5.76 14.93
N LEU A 113 13.89 -5.79 14.15
CA LEU A 113 13.96 -5.67 12.70
C LEU A 113 14.61 -4.36 12.26
N LYS A 114 14.30 -3.25 12.92
CA LYS A 114 14.92 -1.95 12.64
C LYS A 114 16.41 -1.94 13.00
N ALA A 115 16.80 -2.57 14.10
CA ALA A 115 18.20 -2.66 14.53
C ALA A 115 19.07 -3.39 13.49
N LYS A 116 18.48 -4.29 12.69
CA LYS A 116 19.16 -4.92 11.54
C LYS A 116 19.61 -3.94 10.46
N SER A 117 19.16 -2.68 10.51
CA SER A 117 19.61 -1.67 9.54
C SER A 117 21.12 -1.46 9.56
N THR A 118 21.80 -1.69 10.69
CA THR A 118 23.25 -1.49 10.83
C THR A 118 24.06 -2.80 10.88
N GLU A 119 23.46 -3.94 10.50
CA GLU A 119 24.18 -5.21 10.36
C GLU A 119 25.26 -5.12 9.29
N ASP A 120 26.28 -5.99 9.40
CA ASP A 120 27.41 -6.09 8.47
C ASP A 120 28.15 -4.76 8.21
N GLY A 121 28.13 -3.87 9.20
CA GLY A 121 28.83 -2.59 9.14
C GLY A 121 28.14 -1.52 8.29
N ASN A 122 26.86 -1.69 7.92
CA ASN A 122 26.12 -0.65 7.22
C ASN A 122 25.97 0.61 8.09
N ALA A 123 26.37 1.76 7.57
CA ALA A 123 26.32 3.05 8.28
C ALA A 123 24.96 3.75 8.18
N ILE A 124 24.07 3.30 7.29
CA ILE A 124 22.78 3.95 7.04
C ILE A 124 21.70 3.29 7.89
N THR A 125 21.02 4.08 8.73
CA THR A 125 19.83 3.63 9.46
C THR A 125 18.58 3.83 8.63
N TYR A 126 17.85 2.76 8.33
CA TYR A 126 16.57 2.81 7.63
C TYR A 126 15.39 2.90 8.62
N SER A 127 14.26 3.44 8.17
CA SER A 127 13.05 3.54 8.99
C SER A 127 12.44 2.16 9.28
N SER A 128 11.63 2.07 10.34
CA SER A 128 10.89 0.84 10.67
C SER A 128 10.00 0.37 9.51
N TYR A 129 9.44 1.31 8.75
CA TYR A 129 8.64 1.00 7.56
C TYR A 129 9.49 0.40 6.45
N GLU A 130 10.63 1.01 6.10
CA GLU A 130 11.51 0.50 5.03
C GLU A 130 12.06 -0.88 5.38
N MET A 131 12.45 -1.11 6.64
CA MET A 131 12.90 -2.42 7.11
C MET A 131 11.78 -3.45 7.08
N LEU A 132 10.56 -3.11 7.52
CA LEU A 132 9.40 -4.00 7.45
C LEU A 132 9.00 -4.33 6.01
N ALA A 133 8.90 -3.33 5.14
CA ALA A 133 8.55 -3.53 3.74
C ALA A 133 9.62 -4.34 3.00
N GLY A 134 10.90 -4.09 3.28
CA GLY A 134 12.03 -4.87 2.77
C GLY A 134 11.99 -6.33 3.25
N HIS A 135 11.70 -6.55 4.54
CA HIS A 135 11.54 -7.89 5.12
C HIS A 135 10.38 -8.67 4.49
N VAL A 136 9.23 -8.02 4.29
CA VAL A 136 8.08 -8.63 3.60
C VAL A 136 8.46 -8.99 2.16
N TRP A 137 9.08 -8.07 1.42
CA TRP A 137 9.49 -8.32 0.04
C TRP A 137 10.47 -9.50 -0.07
N ARG A 138 11.50 -9.50 0.78
CA ARG A 138 12.48 -10.59 0.90
C ARG A 138 11.81 -11.93 1.24
N SER A 139 10.93 -11.94 2.24
CA SER A 139 10.24 -13.15 2.71
C SER A 139 9.33 -13.72 1.63
N VAL A 140 8.63 -12.87 0.87
CA VAL A 140 7.80 -13.30 -0.26
C VAL A 140 8.65 -13.89 -1.40
N CYS A 141 9.82 -13.30 -1.71
CA CYS A 141 10.73 -13.87 -2.71
C CYS A 141 11.18 -15.30 -2.32
N LYS A 142 11.53 -15.50 -1.04
CA LYS A 142 11.89 -16.81 -0.51
C LYS A 142 10.71 -17.79 -0.52
N ALA A 143 9.53 -17.36 -0.07
CA ALA A 143 8.33 -18.20 -0.02
C ALA A 143 7.84 -18.65 -1.41
N ARG A 144 8.09 -17.82 -2.44
CA ARG A 144 7.84 -18.15 -3.85
C ARG A 144 8.93 -19.01 -4.49
N ALA A 145 10.04 -19.27 -3.79
CA ALA A 145 11.22 -19.95 -4.32
C ALA A 145 11.69 -19.36 -5.66
N LEU A 146 11.76 -18.02 -5.74
CA LEU A 146 12.15 -17.36 -6.98
C LEU A 146 13.58 -17.74 -7.39
N PRO A 147 13.85 -17.97 -8.69
CA PRO A 147 15.22 -18.13 -9.20
C PRO A 147 16.10 -16.93 -8.80
N HIS A 148 17.38 -17.17 -8.51
CA HIS A 148 18.29 -16.10 -8.06
C HIS A 148 18.42 -14.96 -9.07
N ASP A 149 18.31 -15.25 -10.36
CA ASP A 149 18.40 -14.27 -11.44
C ASP A 149 17.04 -13.63 -11.79
N GLN A 150 15.94 -14.01 -11.13
CA GLN A 150 14.61 -13.45 -11.38
C GLN A 150 14.52 -11.99 -10.91
N GLU A 151 14.19 -11.07 -11.82
CA GLU A 151 13.81 -9.71 -11.43
C GLU A 151 12.44 -9.71 -10.77
N THR A 152 12.31 -8.94 -9.70
CA THR A 152 11.05 -8.69 -9.01
C THR A 152 10.86 -7.19 -8.86
N LYS A 153 9.62 -6.73 -9.07
CA LYS A 153 9.22 -5.33 -8.87
C LYS A 153 8.28 -5.26 -7.67
N LEU A 154 8.61 -4.39 -6.72
CA LEU A 154 7.73 -4.06 -5.60
C LEU A 154 7.00 -2.75 -5.91
N TYR A 155 5.68 -2.72 -5.69
CA TYR A 155 4.83 -1.57 -5.90
C TYR A 155 4.44 -0.96 -4.56
N ILE A 156 4.82 0.30 -4.32
CA ILE A 156 4.53 1.05 -3.11
C ILE A 156 3.63 2.24 -3.44
N ALA A 157 2.52 2.37 -2.71
CA ALA A 157 1.68 3.55 -2.75
C ALA A 157 2.34 4.71 -1.98
N THR A 158 2.57 5.83 -2.66
CA THR A 158 3.28 7.00 -2.13
C THR A 158 2.39 8.23 -2.17
N ASP A 159 2.08 8.80 -1.01
CA ASP A 159 1.31 10.05 -0.92
C ASP A 159 2.16 11.24 -1.37
N GLY A 160 1.69 11.94 -2.42
CA GLY A 160 2.35 13.10 -3.01
C GLY A 160 2.00 14.42 -2.33
N ARG A 161 1.02 14.48 -1.40
CA ARG A 161 0.52 15.74 -0.82
C ARG A 161 1.61 16.63 -0.24
N SER A 162 2.55 16.05 0.51
CA SER A 162 3.67 16.76 1.13
C SER A 162 4.92 16.82 0.25
N ARG A 163 4.95 16.12 -0.89
CA ARG A 163 6.10 16.02 -1.81
C ARG A 163 6.00 17.01 -2.96
N LEU A 164 4.79 17.32 -3.40
CA LEU A 164 4.52 18.37 -4.40
C LEU A 164 4.88 19.75 -3.86
N GLN A 165 5.30 20.64 -4.75
CA GLN A 165 5.64 22.04 -4.47
C GLN A 165 4.81 22.97 -5.36
N PRO A 166 4.05 23.92 -4.79
CA PRO A 166 3.74 24.03 -3.36
C PRO A 166 2.99 22.77 -2.85
N PRO A 167 3.06 22.45 -1.53
CA PRO A 167 2.27 21.36 -0.95
C PRO A 167 0.78 21.55 -1.21
N LEU A 168 0.05 20.45 -1.36
CA LEU A 168 -1.40 20.56 -1.57
C LEU A 168 -2.10 21.09 -0.30
N PRO A 169 -3.22 21.83 -0.45
CA PRO A 169 -3.95 22.36 0.70
C PRO A 169 -4.37 21.27 1.69
N PRO A 170 -4.36 21.55 3.00
CA PRO A 170 -5.03 20.71 3.99
C PRO A 170 -6.47 20.44 3.57
N GLY A 171 -6.91 19.19 3.71
CA GLY A 171 -8.26 18.79 3.30
C GLY A 171 -8.43 18.56 1.80
N TYR A 172 -7.37 18.62 0.97
CA TYR A 172 -7.44 18.27 -0.45
C TYR A 172 -8.17 16.94 -0.66
N PHE A 173 -9.29 17.01 -1.38
CA PHE A 173 -10.19 15.89 -1.60
C PHE A 173 -10.07 15.35 -3.03
N GLY A 174 -9.35 14.23 -3.15
CA GLY A 174 -9.07 13.60 -4.44
C GLY A 174 -8.05 12.48 -4.29
N ASN A 175 -7.37 12.16 -5.39
CA ASN A 175 -6.30 11.16 -5.40
C ASN A 175 -4.95 11.86 -5.51
N VAL A 176 -4.04 11.58 -4.59
CA VAL A 176 -2.65 12.06 -4.62
C VAL A 176 -1.68 10.90 -4.37
N ILE A 177 -2.11 9.68 -4.71
CA ILE A 177 -1.28 8.49 -4.58
C ILE A 177 -0.54 8.28 -5.90
N PHE A 178 0.79 8.43 -5.84
CA PHE A 178 1.71 8.02 -6.89
C PHE A 178 2.26 6.64 -6.57
N THR A 179 2.98 6.05 -7.52
CA THR A 179 3.64 4.76 -7.27
C THR A 179 5.15 4.88 -7.28
N THR A 180 5.76 4.33 -6.24
CA THR A 180 7.18 4.03 -6.21
C THR A 180 7.40 2.56 -6.53
N THR A 181 8.30 2.25 -7.47
CA THR A 181 8.58 0.86 -7.87
C THR A 181 10.06 0.48 -7.81
N PRO A 182 10.62 0.14 -6.64
CA PRO A 182 11.95 -0.44 -6.58
C PRO A 182 11.96 -1.80 -7.31
N VAL A 183 13.05 -2.04 -8.05
CA VAL A 183 13.34 -3.30 -8.74
C VAL A 183 14.65 -3.86 -8.24
N ALA A 184 14.68 -5.17 -8.01
CA ALA A 184 15.88 -5.91 -7.62
C ALA A 184 15.81 -7.35 -8.16
N VAL A 185 16.97 -8.02 -8.21
CA VAL A 185 17.05 -9.45 -8.48
C VAL A 185 16.76 -10.22 -7.19
N ALA A 186 15.96 -11.28 -7.28
CA ALA A 186 15.50 -12.04 -6.12
C ALA A 186 16.68 -12.66 -5.35
N GLY A 187 17.74 -13.10 -6.04
CA GLY A 187 18.92 -13.67 -5.42
C GLY A 187 19.61 -12.69 -4.46
N ASP A 188 19.70 -11.42 -4.83
CA ASP A 188 20.25 -10.37 -3.97
C ASP A 188 19.35 -10.12 -2.75
N LEU A 189 18.03 -10.02 -2.96
CA LEU A 189 17.08 -9.82 -1.85
C LEU A 189 17.14 -10.97 -0.83
N MET A 190 17.30 -12.21 -1.30
CA MET A 190 17.30 -13.39 -0.44
C MET A 190 18.64 -13.61 0.28
N SER A 191 19.76 -13.33 -0.39
CA SER A 191 21.12 -13.62 0.11
C SER A 191 21.74 -12.47 0.91
N LYS A 192 21.44 -11.22 0.57
CA LYS A 192 21.96 -10.04 1.29
C LYS A 192 21.18 -9.79 2.59
N PRO A 193 21.74 -9.02 3.54
CA PRO A 193 21.03 -8.61 4.74
C PRO A 193 19.72 -7.89 4.41
N THR A 194 18.75 -7.93 5.33
CA THR A 194 17.43 -7.32 5.13
C THR A 194 17.51 -5.83 4.79
N TRP A 195 18.53 -5.13 5.30
CA TRP A 195 18.75 -3.72 5.00
C TRP A 195 19.04 -3.44 3.52
N TYR A 196 19.49 -4.41 2.72
CA TYR A 196 19.64 -4.24 1.27
C TYR A 196 18.27 -4.03 0.61
N ALA A 197 17.25 -4.81 0.98
CA ALA A 197 15.90 -4.61 0.47
C ALA A 197 15.36 -3.23 0.91
N ALA A 198 15.63 -2.84 2.16
CA ALA A 198 15.27 -1.52 2.67
C ALA A 198 15.96 -0.37 1.90
N SER A 199 17.23 -0.53 1.52
CA SER A 199 17.97 0.47 0.74
C SER A 199 17.35 0.69 -0.64
N ARG A 200 16.96 -0.39 -1.33
CA ARG A 200 16.26 -0.30 -2.63
C ARG A 200 14.96 0.49 -2.51
N ILE A 201 14.22 0.26 -1.42
CA ILE A 201 12.98 0.99 -1.12
C ILE A 201 13.27 2.46 -0.80
N HIS A 202 14.29 2.72 0.01
CA HIS A 202 14.72 4.05 0.41
C HIS A 202 15.08 4.91 -0.80
N ASP A 203 15.98 4.43 -1.65
CA ASP A 203 16.45 5.13 -2.85
C ASP A 203 15.28 5.49 -3.77
N ALA A 204 14.37 4.52 -3.99
CA ALA A 204 13.20 4.74 -4.84
C ALA A 204 12.23 5.76 -4.23
N LEU A 205 12.06 5.80 -2.90
CA LEU A 205 11.19 6.78 -2.22
C LEU A 205 11.81 8.18 -2.17
N LEU A 206 13.14 8.29 -2.12
CA LEU A 206 13.86 9.56 -2.21
C LEU A 206 13.67 10.20 -3.58
N GLN A 207 13.62 9.41 -4.65
CA GLN A 207 13.42 9.89 -6.01
C GLN A 207 12.03 10.54 -6.23
N MET A 208 11.03 10.21 -5.41
CA MET A 208 9.65 10.73 -5.55
C MET A 208 9.51 12.15 -5.02
N ASP A 209 10.32 13.08 -5.50
CA ASP A 209 10.22 14.50 -5.19
C ASP A 209 9.21 15.21 -6.10
N ASN A 210 9.05 16.53 -5.92
CA ASN A 210 8.14 17.32 -6.74
C ASN A 210 8.40 17.17 -8.25
N GLU A 211 9.66 17.17 -8.68
CA GLU A 211 9.98 17.10 -10.10
C GLU A 211 9.57 15.76 -10.69
N TYR A 212 9.84 14.67 -9.98
CA TYR A 212 9.42 13.33 -10.39
C TYR A 212 7.89 13.20 -10.44
N LEU A 213 7.18 13.70 -9.41
CA LEU A 213 5.72 13.64 -9.38
C LEU A 213 5.08 14.47 -10.50
N ARG A 214 5.61 15.66 -10.81
CA ARG A 214 5.13 16.50 -11.92
C ARG A 214 5.46 15.89 -13.28
N SER A 215 6.63 15.27 -13.43
CA SER A 215 6.97 14.48 -14.62
C SER A 215 6.00 13.32 -14.84
N ALA A 216 5.57 12.65 -13.76
CA ALA A 216 4.62 11.54 -13.86
C ALA A 216 3.24 12.00 -14.36
N LEU A 217 2.77 13.17 -13.92
CA LEU A 217 1.52 13.75 -14.43
C LEU A 217 1.60 14.03 -15.94
N ASP A 218 2.69 14.65 -16.40
CA ASP A 218 2.92 14.88 -17.82
C ASP A 218 3.05 13.58 -18.62
N TYR A 219 3.68 12.56 -18.03
CA TYR A 219 3.81 11.25 -18.67
C TYR A 219 2.43 10.63 -18.88
N LEU A 220 1.56 10.68 -17.87
CA LEU A 220 0.21 10.15 -17.94
C LEU A 220 -0.67 10.91 -18.95
N GLU A 221 -0.51 12.23 -19.07
CA GLU A 221 -1.22 13.05 -20.07
C GLU A 221 -0.94 12.59 -21.52
N LEU A 222 0.25 12.04 -21.76
CA LEU A 222 0.68 11.56 -23.08
C LEU A 222 0.27 10.10 -23.38
N GLN A 223 -0.38 9.39 -22.45
CA GLN A 223 -0.71 7.98 -22.64
C GLN A 223 -1.99 7.81 -23.46
N PRO A 224 -2.01 6.90 -24.46
CA PRO A 224 -3.15 6.72 -25.35
C PRO A 224 -4.36 6.09 -24.65
N ASP A 225 -4.13 5.28 -23.61
CA ASP A 225 -5.19 4.65 -22.80
C ASP A 225 -4.77 4.54 -21.34
N LEU A 226 -5.37 5.37 -20.49
CA LEU A 226 -5.16 5.33 -19.04
C LEU A 226 -5.70 4.04 -18.40
N LYS A 227 -6.68 3.36 -19.01
CA LYS A 227 -7.23 2.10 -18.48
C LYS A 227 -6.22 0.96 -18.55
N ALA A 228 -5.37 0.94 -19.57
CA ALA A 228 -4.30 -0.04 -19.71
C ALA A 228 -3.24 0.07 -18.59
N LEU A 229 -3.16 1.23 -17.93
CA LEU A 229 -2.23 1.46 -16.81
C LEU A 229 -2.84 1.11 -15.45
N VAL A 230 -4.15 0.83 -15.40
CA VAL A 230 -4.82 0.42 -14.17
C VAL A 230 -4.28 -0.93 -13.74
N ARG A 231 -3.77 -0.96 -12.52
CA ARG A 231 -3.21 -2.16 -11.93
C ARG A 231 -4.30 -3.11 -11.49
N GLY A 232 -4.04 -4.39 -11.69
CA GLY A 232 -4.92 -5.46 -11.26
C GLY A 232 -4.15 -6.72 -10.89
N ALA A 233 -4.82 -7.86 -10.94
CA ALA A 233 -4.23 -9.15 -10.59
C ALA A 233 -2.90 -9.43 -11.31
N HIS A 234 -2.80 -9.04 -12.59
CA HIS A 234 -1.60 -9.25 -13.42
C HIS A 234 -0.37 -8.47 -12.93
N THR A 235 -0.56 -7.41 -12.13
CA THR A 235 0.51 -6.51 -11.69
C THR A 235 1.23 -7.03 -10.45
N PHE A 236 0.48 -7.57 -9.49
CA PHE A 236 0.99 -7.99 -8.18
C PHE A 236 1.32 -9.49 -8.12
N ARG A 237 0.89 -10.26 -9.13
CA ARG A 237 1.21 -11.68 -9.18
C ARG A 237 2.71 -11.93 -9.21
N CYS A 238 3.10 -13.14 -8.78
CA CYS A 238 4.48 -13.63 -8.87
C CYS A 238 5.13 -13.30 -10.25
N PRO A 239 6.34 -12.70 -10.30
CA PRO A 239 7.31 -12.50 -9.20
C PRO A 239 7.15 -11.20 -8.40
N ASN A 240 6.13 -10.38 -8.68
CA ASN A 240 6.02 -9.01 -8.19
C ASN A 240 5.21 -8.92 -6.89
N LEU A 241 5.20 -7.76 -6.24
CA LEU A 241 4.49 -7.57 -4.97
C LEU A 241 3.95 -6.15 -4.84
N GLY A 242 2.83 -5.95 -4.16
CA GLY A 242 2.31 -4.64 -3.77
C GLY A 242 2.25 -4.49 -2.25
N ILE A 243 2.73 -3.36 -1.73
CA ILE A 243 2.62 -2.98 -0.31
C ILE A 243 1.93 -1.62 -0.23
N THR A 244 0.81 -1.55 0.48
CA THR A 244 0.14 -0.30 0.86
C THR A 244 0.20 -0.13 2.37
N SER A 245 0.73 0.99 2.85
CA SER A 245 0.77 1.26 4.29
C SER A 245 -0.38 2.17 4.72
N TRP A 246 -1.14 1.73 5.70
CA TRP A 246 -2.15 2.53 6.41
C TRP A 246 -1.64 3.01 7.78
N ALA A 247 -0.37 2.75 8.10
CA ALA A 247 0.22 3.06 9.41
C ALA A 247 0.16 4.55 9.79
N ARG A 248 0.11 5.45 8.81
CA ARG A 248 0.00 6.90 9.02
C ARG A 248 -1.41 7.46 8.79
N LEU A 249 -2.37 6.60 8.45
CA LEU A 249 -3.74 7.01 8.23
C LEU A 249 -4.53 6.97 9.55
N PRO A 250 -5.45 7.92 9.79
CA PRO A 250 -6.27 7.98 11.01
C PRO A 250 -7.42 6.95 10.98
N ILE A 251 -7.08 5.67 10.78
CA ILE A 251 -8.07 4.60 10.55
C ILE A 251 -8.90 4.23 11.78
N HIS A 252 -8.45 4.63 12.98
CA HIS A 252 -9.12 4.33 14.24
C HIS A 252 -9.81 5.55 14.87
N ASP A 253 -9.91 6.68 14.16
CA ASP A 253 -10.50 7.91 14.70
C ASP A 253 -12.02 7.98 14.56
N ALA A 254 -12.62 7.08 13.79
CA ALA A 254 -14.06 7.05 13.51
C ALA A 254 -14.88 6.61 14.75
N ASP A 255 -15.18 7.55 15.63
CA ASP A 255 -16.01 7.36 16.82
C ASP A 255 -17.39 8.01 16.60
N PHE A 256 -18.43 7.19 16.52
CA PHE A 256 -19.81 7.62 16.31
C PHE A 256 -20.57 7.87 17.63
N GLY A 257 -19.88 7.88 18.77
CA GLY A 257 -20.45 8.00 20.12
C GLY A 257 -20.48 6.69 20.91
N TRP A 258 -20.03 5.59 20.29
CA TRP A 258 -19.91 4.27 20.93
C TRP A 258 -18.46 3.86 21.19
N GLY A 259 -17.51 4.78 21.00
CA GLY A 259 -16.09 4.54 21.11
C GLY A 259 -15.42 4.26 19.76
N ARG A 260 -14.09 4.26 19.79
CA ARG A 260 -13.23 4.02 18.62
C ARG A 260 -13.29 2.55 18.18
N PRO A 261 -13.09 2.27 16.88
CA PRO A 261 -13.09 0.90 16.38
C PRO A 261 -11.97 0.06 17.01
N ILE A 262 -12.31 -1.16 17.43
CA ILE A 262 -11.34 -2.14 17.95
C ILE A 262 -10.41 -2.71 16.87
N PHE A 263 -10.82 -2.61 15.59
CA PHE A 263 -10.07 -3.02 14.42
C PHE A 263 -10.56 -2.26 13.19
N MET A 264 -9.63 -1.90 12.30
CA MET A 264 -9.92 -1.44 10.95
C MET A 264 -8.95 -2.13 9.99
N GLY A 265 -9.46 -2.64 8.87
CA GLY A 265 -8.66 -3.35 7.87
C GLY A 265 -9.39 -3.44 6.52
N PRO A 266 -8.73 -3.97 5.49
CA PRO A 266 -9.36 -4.19 4.20
C PRO A 266 -10.52 -5.19 4.32
N GLY A 267 -11.65 -4.92 3.65
CA GLY A 267 -12.82 -5.81 3.61
C GLY A 267 -12.63 -7.09 2.78
N GLY A 268 -11.39 -7.45 2.50
CA GLY A 268 -10.96 -8.51 1.58
C GLY A 268 -9.72 -8.06 0.80
N ILE A 269 -8.84 -9.01 0.45
CA ILE A 269 -7.69 -8.75 -0.43
C ILE A 269 -7.97 -9.43 -1.78
N ALA A 270 -8.15 -8.62 -2.82
CA ALA A 270 -8.65 -9.09 -4.10
C ALA A 270 -7.62 -9.85 -4.96
N TYR A 271 -6.32 -9.59 -4.74
CA TYR A 271 -5.25 -10.06 -5.62
C TYR A 271 -4.14 -10.73 -4.83
N GLU A 272 -3.64 -11.84 -5.36
CA GLU A 272 -2.37 -12.43 -4.95
C GLU A 272 -1.23 -11.40 -5.05
N GLY A 273 -0.35 -11.40 -4.06
CA GLY A 273 0.79 -10.49 -3.98
C GLY A 273 0.43 -9.06 -3.57
N LEU A 274 -0.81 -8.77 -3.16
CA LEU A 274 -1.14 -7.50 -2.52
C LEU A 274 -1.08 -7.62 -0.99
N SER A 275 -0.53 -6.60 -0.34
CA SER A 275 -0.42 -6.54 1.12
C SER A 275 -0.69 -5.15 1.68
N PHE A 276 -1.12 -5.13 2.95
CA PHE A 276 -1.43 -3.94 3.73
C PHE A 276 -0.68 -3.95 5.06
N ILE A 277 -0.03 -2.83 5.40
CA ILE A 277 0.53 -2.60 6.73
C ILE A 277 -0.49 -1.79 7.54
N ILE A 278 -0.98 -2.36 8.65
CA ILE A 278 -2.10 -1.86 9.43
C ILE A 278 -1.61 -1.55 10.86
N PRO A 279 -1.83 -0.33 11.38
CA PRO A 279 -1.50 0.02 12.75
C PRO A 279 -2.40 -0.71 13.75
N SER A 280 -1.93 -0.88 14.98
CA SER A 280 -2.75 -1.35 16.09
C SER A 280 -3.80 -0.30 16.51
N SER A 281 -4.96 -0.76 16.96
CA SER A 281 -6.01 0.10 17.54
C SER A 281 -5.69 0.59 18.95
N THR A 282 -4.73 -0.04 19.63
CA THR A 282 -4.34 0.27 21.02
C THR A 282 -3.15 1.23 21.13
N ASN A 283 -2.60 1.70 20.00
CA ASN A 283 -1.39 2.53 19.95
C ASN A 283 -0.17 1.93 20.68
N ASP A 284 -0.11 0.59 20.78
CA ASP A 284 0.97 -0.16 21.43
C ASP A 284 2.24 -0.30 20.56
N GLY A 285 2.26 0.32 19.38
CA GLY A 285 3.34 0.24 18.41
C GLY A 285 3.36 -1.04 17.58
N THR A 286 2.40 -1.95 17.75
CA THR A 286 2.25 -3.17 16.95
C THR A 286 1.80 -2.81 15.53
N LEU A 287 2.37 -3.49 14.53
CA LEU A 287 1.91 -3.43 13.14
C LEU A 287 1.45 -4.81 12.70
N SER A 288 0.35 -4.85 11.95
CA SER A 288 -0.12 -6.06 11.27
C SER A 288 0.17 -5.98 9.77
N VAL A 289 0.59 -7.10 9.18
CA VAL A 289 0.72 -7.26 7.72
C VAL A 289 -0.37 -8.22 7.25
N ALA A 290 -1.37 -7.68 6.56
CA ALA A 290 -2.40 -8.46 5.89
C ALA A 290 -1.97 -8.70 4.44
N ILE A 291 -1.86 -9.95 3.99
CA ILE A 291 -1.33 -10.30 2.67
C ILE A 291 -2.07 -11.49 2.07
N ALA A 292 -2.20 -11.51 0.73
CA ALA A 292 -2.73 -12.62 -0.03
C ALA A 292 -1.63 -13.34 -0.82
N LEU A 293 -1.47 -14.65 -0.59
CA LEU A 293 -0.51 -15.52 -1.30
C LEU A 293 -1.17 -16.88 -1.59
N PRO A 294 -0.66 -17.67 -2.56
CA PRO A 294 -1.08 -19.06 -2.72
C PRO A 294 -0.92 -19.85 -1.41
N PRO A 295 -1.83 -20.78 -1.06
CA PRO A 295 -1.85 -21.42 0.25
C PRO A 295 -0.52 -22.09 0.66
N GLU A 296 0.20 -22.70 -0.28
CA GLU A 296 1.50 -23.33 -0.02
C GLU A 296 2.58 -22.30 0.30
N GLN A 297 2.60 -21.19 -0.45
CA GLN A 297 3.53 -20.08 -0.23
C GLN A 297 3.21 -19.32 1.06
N MET A 298 1.94 -19.24 1.46
CA MET A 298 1.53 -18.58 2.70
C MET A 298 2.16 -19.23 3.94
N LYS A 299 2.22 -20.57 3.98
CA LYS A 299 2.84 -21.30 5.12
C LYS A 299 4.32 -20.95 5.25
N LEU A 300 5.06 -21.03 4.13
CA LEU A 300 6.47 -20.67 4.07
C LEU A 300 6.69 -19.18 4.43
N PHE A 301 5.84 -18.30 3.92
CA PHE A 301 5.89 -16.88 4.24
C PHE A 301 5.70 -16.63 5.74
N GLN A 302 4.77 -17.31 6.40
CA GLN A 302 4.54 -17.14 7.85
C GLN A 302 5.79 -17.50 8.65
N GLU A 303 6.45 -18.61 8.34
CA GLU A 303 7.69 -19.02 9.00
C GLU A 303 8.80 -17.97 8.80
N MET A 304 9.01 -17.53 7.56
CA MET A 304 10.03 -16.53 7.22
C MET A 304 9.73 -15.13 7.75
N PHE A 305 8.45 -14.78 7.88
CA PHE A 305 8.02 -13.47 8.37
C PHE A 305 8.39 -13.26 9.84
N TYR A 306 8.32 -14.32 10.65
CA TYR A 306 8.70 -14.27 12.07
C TYR A 306 10.19 -14.57 12.33
N ASP A 307 10.96 -14.90 11.29
CA ASP A 307 12.42 -15.02 11.34
C ASP A 307 13.07 -13.61 11.29
N ILE A 308 12.93 -12.89 12.41
CA ILE A 308 13.47 -11.55 12.66
C ILE A 308 14.59 -11.65 13.68
#